data_AF-A0A3C0Z1J4-F1
#
_entry.id   AF-A0A3C0Z1J4-F1
#
_cell.length_a   1.000
_cell.length_b   1.000
_cell.length_c   1.000
_cell.angle_alpha   90.00
_cell.angle_beta   90.00
_cell.angle_gamma   90.00
#
_symmetry.space_group_name_H-M   'P 1'
#
loop_
_entity.id
_entity.type
_entity.pdbx_description
1 polymer ?
#
loop_
_entity_poly.entity_id
_entity_poly.type
_entity_poly.pdbx_seq_one_letter_code
_entity_poly.pdbx_strand_id
1 'polypeptide(L)' 'RGVLNKMHSLSPDERAAGVISLSAGNHAQALAYAAASEGIAATIVMPANAVASKIAAT' A
#
# COMPACT_ATOMS: atom_id res chain seq x y z
N ARG A 1 -2.01 -9.55 -6.65
CA ARG A 1 -0.87 -10.47 -6.91
C ARG A 1 0.47 -9.73 -6.93
N GLY A 2 0.71 -8.78 -7.84
CA GLY A 2 2.01 -8.08 -7.95
C GLY A 2 2.49 -7.39 -6.67
N VAL A 3 1.60 -6.71 -5.95
CA VAL A 3 1.93 -6.05 -4.67
C VAL A 3 2.46 -7.04 -3.64
N LEU A 4 1.70 -8.10 -3.32
CA LEU A 4 2.14 -9.14 -2.38
C LEU A 4 3.49 -9.75 -2.78
N ASN A 5 3.67 -10.04 -4.06
CA ASN A 5 4.94 -10.57 -4.56
C ASN A 5 6.12 -9.61 -4.32
N LYS A 6 5.90 -8.30 -4.51
CA LYS A 6 6.92 -7.29 -4.21
C LYS A 6 7.18 -7.18 -2.72
N MET A 7 6.15 -7.22 -1.88
CA MET A 7 6.29 -7.14 -0.42
C MET A 7 7.11 -8.32 0.15
N HIS A 8 6.88 -9.53 -0.35
CA HIS A 8 7.66 -10.71 0.04
C HIS A 8 9.11 -10.65 -0.42
N SER A 9 9.43 -9.88 -1.46
CA SER A 9 10.79 -9.74 -1.95
C SER A 9 11.58 -8.62 -1.27
N LEU A 10 10.99 -7.88 -0.34
CA LEU A 10 11.67 -6.80 0.37
C LEU A 10 12.68 -7.37 1.37
N SER A 11 13.86 -6.77 1.40
CA SER A 11 14.85 -7.01 2.45
C SER A 11 14.35 -6.52 3.82
N PRO A 12 14.93 -7.00 4.93
CA PRO A 12 14.56 -6.52 6.26
C PRO A 12 14.65 -4.99 6.41
N ASP A 13 15.68 -4.38 5.83
CA ASP A 13 15.90 -2.92 5.89
C ASP A 13 14.82 -2.16 5.10
N GLU A 14 14.43 -2.65 3.91
CA GLU A 14 13.34 -2.05 3.13
C GLU A 14 11.99 -2.22 3.85
N ARG A 15 11.75 -3.36 4.50
CA ARG A 15 10.53 -3.60 5.31
C ARG A 15 10.48 -2.62 6.50
N ALA A 16 11.61 -2.37 7.14
CA ALA A 16 11.71 -1.41 8.25
C ALA A 16 11.51 0.04 7.80
N ALA A 17 12.00 0.40 6.61
CA ALA A 17 11.77 1.72 6.03
C ALA A 17 10.29 1.96 5.62
N GLY A 18 9.56 0.88 5.33
CA GLY A 18 8.18 0.93 4.86
C GLY A 18 8.06 1.22 3.37
N VAL A 19 6.82 1.32 2.89
CA VAL A 19 6.50 1.50 1.46
C VAL A 19 5.62 2.72 1.22
N ILE A 20 5.75 3.32 0.03
CA ILE A 20 4.91 4.43 -0.41
C ILE A 20 4.37 4.19 -1.81
N SER A 21 3.13 4.59 -2.08
CA SER A 21 2.55 4.58 -3.43
C SER A 21 1.61 5.75 -3.65
N LEU A 22 1.55 6.25 -4.88
CA LEU A 22 0.57 7.22 -5.33
C LEU A 22 -0.54 6.48 -6.09
N SER A 23 -1.67 6.25 -5.43
CA SER A 23 -2.82 5.60 -6.05
C SER A 23 -4.09 5.88 -5.27
N ALA A 24 -5.20 6.07 -5.98
CA ALA A 24 -6.54 6.22 -5.40
C ALA A 24 -7.50 5.11 -5.90
N GLY A 25 -7.00 3.89 -6.13
CA GLY A 25 -7.77 2.79 -6.72
C GLY A 25 -7.32 1.41 -6.26
N ASN A 26 -7.55 0.38 -7.09
CA ASN A 26 -7.31 -1.02 -6.70
C ASN A 26 -5.88 -1.30 -6.22
N HIS A 27 -4.88 -0.55 -6.72
CA HIS A 27 -3.50 -0.69 -6.25
C HIS A 27 -3.33 -0.18 -4.81
N ALA A 28 -4.00 0.92 -4.43
CA ALA A 28 -4.02 1.41 -3.06
C ALA A 28 -4.57 0.34 -2.10
N GLN A 29 -5.73 -0.24 -2.43
CA GLN A 29 -6.36 -1.28 -1.62
C GLN A 29 -5.47 -2.52 -1.50
N ALA A 30 -4.86 -2.94 -2.61
CA ALA A 30 -3.95 -4.09 -2.62
C ALA A 30 -2.68 -3.81 -1.77
N LEU A 31 -2.16 -2.58 -1.79
CA LEU A 31 -1.03 -2.17 -0.97
C LEU A 31 -1.37 -2.10 0.50
N ALA A 32 -2.51 -1.50 0.86
CA ALA A 32 -2.99 -1.45 2.23
C ALA A 32 -3.17 -2.85 2.81
N TYR A 33 -3.85 -3.74 2.06
CA TYR A 33 -4.05 -5.12 2.46
C TYR A 33 -2.71 -5.87 2.66
N ALA A 34 -1.81 -5.81 1.67
CA ALA A 34 -0.54 -6.52 1.73
C ALA A 34 0.39 -5.99 2.83
N ALA A 35 0.40 -4.67 3.04
CA ALA A 35 1.17 -4.04 4.10
C ALA A 35 0.67 -4.46 5.48
N ALA A 36 -0.65 -4.47 5.68
CA ALA A 36 -1.27 -4.94 6.92
C ALA A 36 -0.99 -6.42 7.18
N SER A 37 -1.06 -7.29 6.16
CA SER A 37 -0.79 -8.72 6.33
C SER A 37 0.67 -9.03 6.65
N GLU A 38 1.60 -8.20 6.19
CA GLU A 38 3.05 -8.38 6.35
C GLU A 38 3.64 -7.61 7.55
N GLY A 39 2.83 -6.75 8.19
CA GLY A 39 3.26 -5.87 9.28
C GLY A 39 4.20 -4.75 8.85
N ILE A 40 4.09 -4.28 7.60
CA ILE A 40 4.95 -3.25 7.02
C ILE A 40 4.20 -1.91 7.01
N ALA A 41 4.86 -0.81 7.40
CA ALA A 41 4.27 0.51 7.32
C ALA A 41 4.05 0.92 5.85
N ALA A 42 2.86 1.41 5.50
CA ALA A 42 2.54 1.87 4.15
C ALA A 42 1.94 3.28 4.15
N THR A 43 2.46 4.14 3.27
CA THR A 43 1.91 5.47 2.98
C THR A 43 1.27 5.46 1.61
N ILE A 44 -0.01 5.82 1.53
CA ILE A 44 -0.74 5.88 0.27
C ILE A 44 -1.14 7.32 0.01
N VAL A 45 -0.55 7.91 -1.03
CA VAL A 45 -0.82 9.28 -1.43
C VAL A 45 -1.95 9.27 -2.45
N MET A 46 -3.02 9.99 -2.12
CA MET A 46 -4.20 10.16 -2.97
C MET A 46 -4.38 11.65 -3.33
N PRO A 47 -4.91 11.97 -4.53
CA PRO A 47 -5.37 13.32 -4.83
C PRO A 47 -6.44 13.78 -3.84
N ALA A 48 -6.46 15.07 -3.49
CA ALA A 48 -7.44 15.64 -2.55
C ALA A 48 -8.91 15.46 -3.00
N ASN A 49 -9.14 15.31 -4.30
CA ASN A 49 -10.45 15.05 -4.90
C ASN A 49 -10.71 13.55 -5.18
N ALA A 50 -9.96 12.64 -4.57
CA ALA A 50 -10.21 11.21 -4.68
C ALA A 50 -11.62 10.87 -4.17
N VAL A 51 -12.28 9.93 -4.86
CA VAL A 51 -13.64 9.49 -4.49
C VAL A 51 -13.63 8.90 -3.09
N ALA A 52 -14.49 9.42 -2.19
CA ALA A 52 -14.50 9.07 -0.77
C ALA A 52 -14.60 7.56 -0.51
N SER A 53 -15.36 6.82 -1.33
CA SER A 53 -15.49 5.37 -1.21
C SER A 53 -14.17 4.62 -1.45
N LYS A 54 -13.24 5.20 -2.22
CA LYS A 54 -11.92 4.60 -2.48
C LYS A 54 -10.94 4.92 -1.36
N ILE A 55 -11.08 6.08 -0.71
CA ILE A 55 -10.34 6.43 0.51
C ILE A 55 -10.74 5.48 1.63
N ALA A 56 -12.03 5.31 1.89
CA ALA A 56 -12.54 4.47 3.00
C ALA A 56 -12.22 2.97 2.85
N ALA A 57 -11.94 2.52 1.63
CA ALA A 57 -11.62 1.12 1.35
C ALA A 57 -10.11 0.82 1.36
N THR A 58 -9.29 1.79 1.79
CA THR A 58 -7.83 1.70 1.90
C THR A 58 -7.42 1.90 3.35
#